data_AF-A0A2V2S0H5-F1
#
_entry.id   AF-A0A2V2S0H5-F1
#
_cell.length_a   1.000
_cell.length_b   1.000
_cell.length_c   1.000
_cell.angle_alpha   90.00
_cell.angle_beta   90.00
_cell.angle_gamma   90.00
#
_symmetry.space_group_name_H-M   'P 1'
#
loop_
_entity.id
_entity.type
_entity.pdbx_description
1 polymer ?
#
loop_
_entity_poly.entity_id
_entity_poly.type
_entity_poly.pdbx_seq_one_letter_code
_entity_poly.pdbx_strand_id
1 'polypeptide(L)'
;MPADAPDFIDPLEDCPWYTRREIFARYGYTALPPSELSDTQLPGRLWELLYAAAARRFFVCSTNHLSDRQLYTLLWDEWLDRVTADIPLEAETNTTTIVSEHNAIGLMAEEIYMRFYMDEGDRDLWRSTDPDIVFPPHEDPPYDRDRHLPVPPIPPEALSGWVPGDPPEGDDADPDPLGLASVDKEIAAANPNSDSASSPSDAAFQAELEAMEPENWVPPAQTLAEQNIPLLPPAEITDETLVPILWELLHNLALRGFYVLHTDHLTDRELYAELWERGLRDPCHLPGRNPRGGWFHDFLGSWGEDDMQKWLRFYATDEERAKHAKEYPKDNIPPKEKPCCNRDWRLPKGPFHW
;
A
#
# COMPACT_ATOMS: atom_id res chain seq x y z
N MET A 1 -22.48 10.34 25.47
CA MET A 1 -22.83 9.19 24.63
C MET A 1 -21.86 9.23 23.46
N PRO A 2 -20.69 8.57 23.53
CA PRO A 2 -19.85 8.48 22.36
C PRO A 2 -20.57 7.58 21.37
N ALA A 3 -20.71 8.04 20.13
CA ALA A 3 -21.26 7.24 19.05
C ALA A 3 -20.32 6.06 18.83
N ASP A 4 -20.87 4.84 18.83
CA ASP A 4 -20.16 3.61 18.47
C ASP A 4 -19.36 3.88 17.18
N ALA A 5 -18.06 3.59 17.22
CA ALA A 5 -17.26 3.55 15.99
C ALA A 5 -17.96 2.57 15.02
N PRO A 6 -18.19 2.94 13.75
CA PRO A 6 -18.90 2.06 12.84
C PRO A 6 -18.17 0.72 12.76
N ASP A 7 -18.91 -0.37 12.98
CA ASP A 7 -18.41 -1.73 12.85
C ASP A 7 -17.68 -1.85 11.50
N PHE A 8 -16.39 -2.23 11.51
CA PHE A 8 -15.66 -2.49 10.26
C PHE A 8 -16.39 -3.57 9.46
N ILE A 9 -16.68 -3.24 8.20
CA ILE A 9 -17.34 -4.11 7.23
C ILE A 9 -16.26 -4.59 6.27
N ASP A 10 -15.97 -5.88 6.27
CA ASP A 10 -15.18 -6.51 5.24
C ASP A 10 -15.99 -6.51 3.94
N PRO A 11 -15.55 -5.81 2.87
CA PRO A 11 -16.28 -5.79 1.61
C PRO A 11 -16.48 -7.18 1.00
N LEU A 12 -15.57 -8.11 1.25
CA LEU A 12 -15.63 -9.46 0.68
C LEU A 12 -16.63 -10.34 1.42
N GLU A 13 -16.64 -10.27 2.74
CA GLU A 13 -17.39 -11.19 3.61
C GLU A 13 -18.72 -10.61 4.12
N ASP A 14 -18.77 -9.30 4.41
CA ASP A 14 -19.89 -8.67 5.11
C ASP A 14 -20.85 -7.92 4.19
N CYS A 15 -20.41 -7.58 2.97
CA CYS A 15 -21.24 -6.85 2.01
C CYS A 15 -21.99 -7.79 1.06
N PRO A 16 -23.23 -7.46 0.69
CA PRO A 16 -23.89 -8.16 -0.39
C PRO A 16 -23.26 -7.77 -1.74
N TRP A 17 -23.15 -8.76 -2.63
CA TRP A 17 -22.54 -8.61 -3.94
C TRP A 17 -23.60 -8.41 -5.01
N TYR A 18 -23.47 -7.34 -5.79
CA TYR A 18 -24.38 -6.98 -6.88
C TYR A 18 -23.60 -6.42 -8.06
N THR A 19 -24.24 -6.36 -9.22
CA THR A 19 -23.72 -5.54 -10.31
C THR A 19 -23.79 -4.07 -9.93
N ARG A 20 -22.85 -3.24 -10.39
CA ARG A 20 -22.91 -1.78 -10.17
C ARG A 20 -24.20 -1.17 -10.72
N ARG A 21 -24.72 -1.75 -11.81
CA ARG A 21 -26.04 -1.40 -12.37
C ARG A 21 -27.16 -1.56 -11.34
N GLU A 22 -27.23 -2.69 -10.65
CA GLU A 22 -28.21 -2.94 -9.60
C GLU A 22 -28.00 -2.03 -8.39
N ILE A 23 -26.75 -1.81 -7.97
CA ILE A 23 -26.41 -0.89 -6.89
C ILE A 23 -26.97 0.49 -7.22
N PHE A 24 -26.63 1.06 -8.38
CA PHE A 24 -27.06 2.41 -8.74
C PHE A 24 -28.57 2.53 -8.89
N ALA A 25 -29.24 1.52 -9.44
CA ALA A 25 -30.69 1.51 -9.57
C ALA A 25 -31.41 1.60 -8.21
N ARG A 26 -30.87 0.95 -7.17
CA ARG A 26 -31.39 1.04 -5.79
C ARG A 26 -31.30 2.46 -5.22
N TYR A 27 -30.29 3.22 -5.64
CA TYR A 27 -30.08 4.61 -5.25
C TYR A 27 -30.66 5.61 -6.27
N GLY A 28 -31.54 5.14 -7.17
CA GLY A 28 -32.32 6.00 -8.06
C GLY A 28 -31.59 6.48 -9.31
N TYR A 29 -30.46 5.86 -9.65
CA TYR A 29 -29.73 6.15 -10.88
C TYR A 29 -29.74 4.94 -11.84
N THR A 30 -30.24 5.16 -13.04
CA THR A 30 -30.19 4.18 -14.14
C THR A 30 -29.56 4.87 -15.33
N ALA A 31 -28.34 4.47 -15.69
CA ALA A 31 -27.72 4.95 -16.92
C ALA A 31 -28.53 4.46 -18.14
N LEU A 32 -28.41 5.13 -19.28
CA LEU A 32 -29.07 4.75 -20.53
C LEU A 32 -28.12 3.97 -21.43
N PRO A 33 -28.61 3.04 -22.28
CA PRO A 33 -27.74 2.37 -23.23
C PRO A 33 -27.11 3.37 -24.22
N PRO A 34 -25.85 3.16 -24.64
CA PRO A 34 -25.15 4.07 -25.55
C PRO A 34 -25.88 4.31 -26.88
N SER A 35 -26.72 3.36 -27.31
CA SER A 35 -27.57 3.45 -28.50
C SER A 35 -28.72 4.44 -28.38
N GLU A 36 -29.15 4.79 -27.16
CA GLU A 36 -30.19 5.77 -26.89
C GLU A 36 -29.64 7.19 -26.71
N LEU A 37 -28.31 7.37 -26.76
CA LEU A 37 -27.64 8.64 -26.53
C LEU A 37 -27.08 9.26 -27.81
N SER A 38 -27.49 10.51 -28.10
CA SER A 38 -26.82 11.32 -29.11
C SER A 38 -25.46 11.81 -28.62
N ASP A 39 -24.56 12.15 -29.55
CA ASP A 39 -23.23 12.72 -29.22
C ASP A 39 -23.34 14.02 -28.42
N THR A 40 -24.44 14.76 -28.56
CA THR A 40 -24.69 16.00 -27.79
C THR A 40 -25.09 15.73 -26.35
N GLN A 41 -25.74 14.60 -26.06
CA GLN A 41 -26.15 14.23 -24.71
C GLN A 41 -25.04 13.48 -23.96
N LEU A 42 -24.18 12.81 -24.71
CA LEU A 42 -23.25 11.82 -24.18
C LEU A 42 -22.28 12.38 -23.13
N PRO A 43 -21.62 13.54 -23.32
CA PRO A 43 -20.74 14.09 -22.28
C PRO A 43 -21.48 14.30 -20.96
N GLY A 44 -22.69 14.87 -21.01
CA GLY A 44 -23.50 15.08 -19.80
C GLY A 44 -23.87 13.78 -19.11
N ARG A 45 -24.30 12.76 -19.87
CA ARG A 45 -24.66 11.44 -19.34
C ARG A 45 -23.46 10.67 -18.78
N LEU A 46 -22.29 10.82 -19.38
CA LEU A 46 -21.04 10.28 -18.86
C LEU A 46 -20.71 10.90 -17.50
N TRP A 47 -20.76 12.22 -17.37
CA TRP A 47 -20.50 12.87 -16.09
C TRP A 47 -21.54 12.50 -15.02
N GLU A 48 -22.82 12.38 -15.39
CA GLU A 48 -23.85 11.87 -14.47
C GLU A 48 -23.50 10.46 -13.94
N LEU A 49 -23.03 9.56 -14.80
CA LEU A 49 -22.59 8.21 -14.42
C LEU A 49 -21.38 8.28 -13.47
N LEU A 50 -20.38 9.10 -13.80
CA LEU A 50 -19.18 9.27 -12.98
C LEU A 50 -19.49 9.84 -11.58
N TYR A 51 -20.42 10.80 -11.48
CA TYR A 51 -20.86 11.32 -10.19
C TYR A 51 -21.76 10.34 -9.42
N ALA A 52 -22.61 9.57 -10.11
CA ALA A 52 -23.38 8.49 -9.46
C ALA A 52 -22.45 7.42 -8.89
N ALA A 53 -21.39 7.06 -9.62
CA ALA A 53 -20.32 6.18 -9.17
C ALA A 53 -19.59 6.77 -7.94
N ALA A 54 -19.15 8.02 -8.02
CA ALA A 54 -18.43 8.69 -6.93
C ALA A 54 -19.29 8.85 -5.66
N ALA A 55 -20.60 9.09 -5.81
CA ALA A 55 -21.55 9.11 -4.70
C ALA A 55 -21.67 7.76 -3.97
N ARG A 56 -21.24 6.68 -4.62
CA ARG A 56 -21.10 5.33 -4.05
C ARG A 56 -19.64 4.93 -3.84
N ARG A 57 -18.72 5.90 -3.81
CA ARG A 57 -17.26 5.73 -3.63
C ARG A 57 -16.59 4.82 -4.67
N PHE A 58 -17.19 4.72 -5.86
CA PHE A 58 -16.53 4.17 -7.04
C PHE A 58 -15.87 5.31 -7.82
N PHE A 59 -14.56 5.28 -7.92
CA PHE A 59 -13.75 6.25 -8.65
C PHE A 59 -13.14 5.60 -9.88
N VAL A 60 -12.82 6.40 -10.88
CA VAL A 60 -12.16 5.93 -12.10
C VAL A 60 -10.94 6.80 -12.38
N CYS A 61 -9.92 6.24 -13.04
CA CYS A 61 -8.73 6.97 -13.49
C CYS A 61 -8.17 6.38 -14.79
N SER A 62 -7.15 7.02 -15.35
CA SER A 62 -6.47 6.63 -16.60
C SER A 62 -7.45 6.52 -17.77
N THR A 63 -8.29 7.53 -17.94
CA THR A 63 -9.40 7.50 -18.90
C THR A 63 -9.19 8.34 -20.16
N ASN A 64 -8.10 9.11 -20.21
CA ASN A 64 -7.82 10.11 -21.24
C ASN A 64 -7.56 9.54 -22.66
N HIS A 65 -7.25 8.25 -22.79
CA HIS A 65 -7.09 7.59 -24.09
C HIS A 65 -8.41 7.36 -24.84
N LEU A 66 -9.57 7.55 -24.18
CA LEU A 66 -10.89 7.31 -24.74
C LEU A 66 -11.67 8.61 -24.93
N SER A 67 -12.36 8.71 -26.07
CA SER A 67 -13.44 9.68 -26.22
C SER A 67 -14.57 9.41 -25.22
N ASP A 68 -15.37 10.44 -24.94
CA ASP A 68 -16.54 10.28 -24.05
C ASP A 68 -17.43 9.11 -24.49
N ARG A 69 -17.65 8.96 -25.81
CA ARG A 69 -18.45 7.85 -26.36
C ARG A 69 -17.82 6.50 -26.07
N GLN A 70 -16.53 6.35 -26.32
CA GLN A 70 -15.82 5.09 -26.07
C GLN A 70 -15.81 4.76 -24.58
N LEU A 71 -15.54 5.74 -23.71
CA LEU A 71 -15.56 5.51 -22.27
C LEU A 71 -16.97 5.14 -21.78
N TYR A 72 -18.00 5.90 -22.19
CA TYR A 72 -19.36 5.63 -21.76
C TYR A 72 -19.80 4.23 -22.18
N THR A 73 -19.51 3.83 -23.41
CA THR A 73 -19.79 2.48 -23.90
C THR A 73 -19.04 1.41 -23.10
N LEU A 74 -17.74 1.58 -22.85
CA LEU A 74 -16.95 0.64 -22.04
C LEU A 74 -17.52 0.50 -20.62
N LEU A 75 -17.82 1.63 -19.97
CA LEU A 75 -18.40 1.61 -18.64
C LEU A 75 -19.78 0.94 -18.63
N TRP A 76 -20.57 1.19 -19.68
CA TRP A 76 -21.91 0.64 -19.80
C TRP A 76 -21.94 -0.85 -20.10
N ASP A 77 -21.15 -1.33 -21.06
CA ASP A 77 -21.17 -2.71 -21.55
C ASP A 77 -20.38 -3.65 -20.65
N GLU A 78 -19.31 -3.17 -20.00
CA GLU A 78 -18.41 -4.03 -19.22
C GLU A 78 -18.44 -3.72 -17.72
N TRP A 79 -18.25 -2.46 -17.34
CA TRP A 79 -18.00 -2.11 -15.94
C TRP A 79 -19.26 -2.18 -15.06
N LEU A 80 -20.41 -1.76 -15.60
CA LEU A 80 -21.68 -1.73 -14.86
C LEU A 80 -22.18 -3.13 -14.50
N ASP A 81 -21.90 -4.13 -15.33
CA ASP A 81 -22.38 -5.51 -15.16
C ASP A 81 -21.38 -6.41 -14.42
N ARG A 82 -20.17 -5.90 -14.11
CA ARG A 82 -19.26 -6.58 -13.19
C ARG A 82 -19.80 -6.52 -11.76
N VAL A 83 -19.83 -7.67 -11.10
CA VAL A 83 -20.24 -7.80 -9.70
C VAL A 83 -19.18 -7.17 -8.79
N THR A 84 -19.64 -6.47 -7.75
CA THR A 84 -18.80 -5.87 -6.72
C THR A 84 -19.59 -5.82 -5.40
N ALA A 85 -18.88 -5.61 -4.30
CA ALA A 85 -19.48 -5.41 -2.99
C ALA A 85 -20.25 -4.08 -2.92
N ASP A 86 -21.50 -4.10 -2.44
CA ASP A 86 -22.27 -2.89 -2.15
C ASP A 86 -21.88 -2.35 -0.77
N ILE A 87 -20.70 -1.75 -0.71
CA ILE A 87 -20.12 -1.24 0.54
C ILE A 87 -20.89 0.02 1.00
N PRO A 88 -21.37 0.08 2.24
CA PRO A 88 -22.08 1.24 2.73
C PRO A 88 -21.12 2.41 2.99
N LEU A 89 -21.62 3.65 2.93
CA LEU A 89 -20.79 4.85 2.89
C LEU A 89 -20.01 5.09 4.19
N GLU A 90 -20.57 4.64 5.30
CA GLU A 90 -20.02 4.68 6.66
C GLU A 90 -18.80 3.78 6.84
N ALA A 91 -18.58 2.78 5.98
CA ALA A 91 -17.36 1.97 6.00
C ALA A 91 -16.13 2.72 5.46
N GLU A 92 -16.36 3.87 4.83
CA GLU A 92 -15.35 4.76 4.27
C GLU A 92 -14.39 4.16 3.20
N THR A 93 -14.68 2.97 2.69
CA THR A 93 -13.90 2.31 1.66
C THR A 93 -14.17 2.88 0.27
N ASN A 94 -13.09 3.16 -0.47
CA ASN A 94 -13.15 3.62 -1.86
C ASN A 94 -12.71 2.50 -2.80
N THR A 95 -13.37 2.39 -3.95
CA THR A 95 -12.98 1.47 -5.02
C THR A 95 -12.55 2.28 -6.23
N THR A 96 -11.32 2.12 -6.70
CA THR A 96 -10.83 2.80 -7.92
C THR A 96 -10.72 1.81 -9.07
N THR A 97 -11.23 2.19 -10.24
CA THR A 97 -11.07 1.45 -11.49
C THR A 97 -10.07 2.16 -12.40
N ILE A 98 -9.00 1.47 -12.76
CA ILE A 98 -8.01 1.95 -13.73
C ILE A 98 -8.51 1.58 -15.13
N VAL A 99 -8.95 2.57 -15.91
CA VAL A 99 -9.59 2.29 -17.20
C VAL A 99 -8.60 1.76 -18.24
N SER A 100 -7.32 2.11 -18.14
CA SER A 100 -6.27 1.56 -19.01
C SER A 100 -6.05 0.05 -18.84
N GLU A 101 -6.58 -0.57 -17.77
CA GLU A 101 -6.54 -2.03 -17.60
C GLU A 101 -7.63 -2.77 -18.38
N HIS A 102 -8.42 -2.05 -19.18
CA HIS A 102 -9.45 -2.64 -20.04
C HIS A 102 -9.02 -2.56 -21.49
N ASN A 103 -9.27 -3.64 -22.24
CA ASN A 103 -9.05 -3.64 -23.69
C ASN A 103 -10.01 -2.63 -24.33
N ALA A 104 -9.49 -1.73 -25.16
CA ALA A 104 -10.27 -0.69 -25.80
C ALA A 104 -9.62 -0.27 -27.11
N ILE A 105 -10.36 0.42 -27.99
CA ILE A 105 -9.85 0.99 -29.24
C ILE A 105 -9.06 0.00 -30.14
N GLY A 106 -9.35 -1.30 -30.02
CA GLY A 106 -8.65 -2.37 -30.75
C GLY A 106 -7.27 -2.73 -30.19
N LEU A 107 -6.92 -2.22 -29.02
CA LEU A 107 -5.66 -2.46 -28.32
C LEU A 107 -5.91 -3.28 -27.04
N MET A 108 -4.88 -4.02 -26.64
CA MET A 108 -4.84 -4.69 -25.34
C MET A 108 -4.53 -3.68 -24.22
N ALA A 109 -4.99 -3.96 -23.01
CA ALA A 109 -4.76 -3.13 -21.83
C ALA A 109 -3.27 -2.77 -21.62
N GLU A 110 -2.39 -3.74 -21.80
CA GLU A 110 -0.93 -3.56 -21.67
C GLU A 110 -0.41 -2.57 -22.72
N GLU A 111 -0.87 -2.69 -23.96
CA GLU A 111 -0.48 -1.76 -25.04
C GLU A 111 -1.04 -0.35 -24.78
N ILE A 112 -2.26 -0.23 -24.25
CA ILE A 112 -2.85 1.06 -23.85
C ILE A 112 -1.99 1.73 -22.78
N TYR A 113 -1.61 0.98 -21.74
CA TYR A 113 -0.73 1.50 -20.70
C TYR A 113 0.62 1.95 -21.28
N MET A 114 1.30 1.07 -22.01
CA MET A 114 2.62 1.34 -22.60
C MET A 114 2.62 2.53 -23.57
N ARG A 115 1.53 2.70 -24.32
CA ARG A 115 1.38 3.76 -25.32
C ARG A 115 1.03 5.10 -24.68
N PHE A 116 0.09 5.15 -23.73
CA PHE A 116 -0.51 6.40 -23.28
C PHE A 116 -0.12 6.87 -21.87
N TYR A 117 0.31 5.95 -21.00
CA TYR A 117 0.49 6.25 -19.56
C TYR A 117 1.87 5.90 -19.01
N MET A 118 2.57 4.98 -19.68
CA MET A 118 3.91 4.56 -19.29
C MET A 118 4.92 5.68 -19.58
N ASP A 119 5.58 6.14 -18.52
CA ASP A 119 6.66 7.13 -18.62
C ASP A 119 8.02 6.46 -18.92
N GLU A 120 9.07 7.27 -19.09
CA GLU A 120 10.42 6.73 -19.37
C GLU A 120 11.01 5.97 -18.17
N GLY A 121 10.63 6.31 -16.94
CA GLY A 121 11.06 5.58 -15.74
C GLY A 121 10.51 4.16 -15.72
N ASP A 122 9.22 4.00 -16.03
CA ASP A 122 8.59 2.70 -16.19
C ASP A 122 9.23 1.90 -17.34
N ARG A 123 9.51 2.54 -18.48
CA ARG A 123 10.18 1.88 -19.62
C ARG A 123 11.54 1.32 -19.23
N ASP A 124 12.33 2.09 -18.48
CA ASP A 124 13.66 1.66 -18.01
C ASP A 124 13.57 0.53 -16.99
N LEU A 125 12.60 0.59 -16.08
CA LEU A 125 12.32 -0.51 -15.14
C LEU A 125 12.01 -1.81 -15.90
N TRP A 126 11.15 -1.73 -16.91
CA TRP A 126 10.77 -2.91 -17.69
C TRP A 126 11.94 -3.43 -18.54
N ARG A 127 12.75 -2.54 -19.14
CA ARG A 127 14.00 -2.92 -19.84
C ARG A 127 15.01 -3.62 -18.93
N SER A 128 15.03 -3.29 -17.64
CA SER A 128 15.92 -3.96 -16.68
C SER A 128 15.57 -5.43 -16.47
N THR A 129 14.29 -5.80 -16.66
CA THR A 129 13.78 -7.15 -16.47
C THR A 129 13.73 -7.93 -17.79
N ASP A 130 13.37 -7.25 -18.89
CA ASP A 130 13.40 -7.79 -20.25
C ASP A 130 14.10 -6.80 -21.19
N PRO A 131 15.41 -6.95 -21.44
CA PRO A 131 16.17 -6.04 -22.29
C PRO A 131 15.75 -6.05 -23.77
N ASP A 132 15.09 -7.12 -24.23
CA ASP A 132 14.67 -7.29 -25.63
C ASP A 132 13.24 -6.78 -25.87
N ILE A 133 12.56 -6.29 -24.83
CA ILE A 133 11.20 -5.78 -24.93
C ILE A 133 11.13 -4.57 -25.89
N VAL A 134 10.17 -4.61 -26.80
CA VAL A 134 9.92 -3.53 -27.75
C VAL A 134 8.67 -2.78 -27.31
N PHE A 135 8.83 -1.56 -26.83
CA PHE A 135 7.69 -0.71 -26.48
C PHE A 135 7.08 -0.05 -27.73
N PRO A 136 5.75 0.12 -27.76
CA PRO A 136 5.15 1.06 -28.69
C PRO A 136 5.67 2.50 -28.43
N PRO A 137 5.68 3.37 -29.45
CA PRO A 137 5.97 4.79 -29.24
C PRO A 137 4.97 5.38 -28.23
N HIS A 138 5.46 6.23 -27.32
CA HIS A 138 4.59 6.95 -26.40
C HIS A 138 3.74 7.96 -27.19
N GLU A 139 2.48 8.08 -26.84
CA GLU A 139 1.52 9.02 -27.40
C GLU A 139 0.79 9.72 -26.26
N ASP A 140 0.76 11.05 -26.29
CA ASP A 140 -0.04 11.81 -25.33
C ASP A 140 -1.52 11.43 -25.50
N PRO A 141 -2.25 11.16 -24.39
CA PRO A 141 -3.68 10.90 -24.46
C PRO A 141 -4.44 12.07 -25.14
N PRO A 142 -5.41 11.78 -26.04
CA PRO A 142 -6.14 12.80 -26.80
C PRO A 142 -7.10 13.66 -25.97
N TYR A 143 -7.38 13.29 -24.72
CA TYR A 143 -8.29 14.01 -23.83
C TYR A 143 -7.62 14.32 -22.49
N ASP A 144 -8.27 15.18 -21.71
CA ASP A 144 -7.75 15.70 -20.46
C ASP A 144 -8.84 15.72 -19.37
N ARG A 145 -9.55 14.59 -19.28
CA ARG A 145 -10.67 14.41 -18.35
C ARG A 145 -10.20 14.00 -16.95
N ASP A 146 -9.09 13.27 -16.84
CA ASP A 146 -8.63 12.69 -15.56
C ASP A 146 -8.42 13.73 -14.46
N ARG A 147 -7.89 14.92 -14.78
CA ARG A 147 -7.71 16.02 -13.80
C ARG A 147 -9.03 16.56 -13.23
N HIS A 148 -10.14 16.29 -13.91
CA HIS A 148 -11.48 16.79 -13.58
C HIS A 148 -12.37 15.70 -12.97
N LEU A 149 -11.90 14.46 -12.90
CA LEU A 149 -12.68 13.37 -12.36
C LEU A 149 -12.97 13.60 -10.87
N PRO A 150 -14.11 13.10 -10.37
CA PRO A 150 -14.33 13.04 -8.93
C PRO A 150 -13.19 12.25 -8.30
N VAL A 151 -12.57 12.82 -7.28
CA VAL A 151 -11.53 12.16 -6.49
C VAL A 151 -12.13 11.70 -5.16
N PRO A 152 -11.58 10.63 -4.56
CA PRO A 152 -11.97 10.26 -3.22
C PRO A 152 -11.81 11.44 -2.26
N PRO A 153 -12.67 11.56 -1.23
CA PRO A 153 -12.43 12.50 -0.15
C PRO A 153 -11.17 12.06 0.60
N ILE A 154 -10.03 12.65 0.25
CA ILE A 154 -8.74 12.41 0.90
C ILE A 154 -8.70 13.28 2.17
N PRO A 155 -8.43 12.70 3.36
CA PRO A 155 -8.19 13.49 4.56
C PRO A 155 -7.05 14.49 4.32
N PRO A 156 -7.11 15.73 4.83
CA PRO A 156 -6.08 16.74 4.60
C PRO A 156 -4.64 16.27 4.90
N GLU A 157 -4.48 15.31 5.80
CA GLU A 157 -3.19 14.73 6.18
C GLU A 157 -2.56 13.86 5.07
N ALA A 158 -3.34 13.31 4.14
CA ALA A 158 -2.86 12.46 3.05
C ALA A 158 -2.50 13.23 1.75
N LEU A 159 -2.70 14.56 1.73
CA LEU A 159 -2.35 15.44 0.59
C LEU A 159 -0.87 15.83 0.52
N SER A 160 -0.03 15.48 1.50
CA SER A 160 1.36 15.97 1.58
C SER A 160 2.38 15.21 0.70
N GLY A 161 1.95 14.44 -0.30
CA GLY A 161 2.89 13.59 -1.05
C GLY A 161 2.47 13.10 -2.43
N TRP A 162 1.27 13.42 -2.92
CA TRP A 162 0.86 12.99 -4.26
C TRP A 162 0.17 14.13 -5.01
N VAL A 163 0.94 14.82 -5.84
CA VAL A 163 0.45 15.67 -6.92
C VAL A 163 1.07 15.14 -8.21
N PRO A 164 0.28 14.59 -9.15
CA PRO A 164 0.82 14.22 -10.47
C PRO A 164 1.09 15.50 -11.27
N GLY A 165 2.34 15.75 -11.69
CA GLY A 165 2.59 16.74 -12.74
C GLY A 165 3.89 17.54 -12.81
N ASP A 166 4.91 17.35 -11.96
CA ASP A 166 6.15 18.13 -12.10
C ASP A 166 7.25 17.38 -12.88
N PRO A 167 7.79 17.95 -13.98
CA PRO A 167 8.82 17.31 -14.80
C PRO A 167 10.21 17.51 -14.16
N PRO A 168 11.13 16.53 -14.22
CA PRO A 168 12.51 16.76 -13.81
C PRO A 168 13.28 17.52 -14.89
N GLU A 169 13.83 18.68 -14.51
CA GLU A 169 14.86 19.39 -15.26
C GLU A 169 16.14 18.53 -15.35
N GLY A 170 16.81 18.58 -16.51
CA GLY A 170 17.86 17.62 -16.89
C GLY A 170 19.33 18.04 -16.70
N ASP A 171 20.16 17.11 -17.19
CA ASP A 171 21.57 17.12 -17.63
C ASP A 171 22.73 17.39 -16.64
N ASP A 172 23.62 16.40 -16.47
CA ASP A 172 24.91 16.32 -17.19
C ASP A 172 25.69 15.00 -16.88
N ALA A 173 26.50 14.53 -17.84
CA ALA A 173 27.16 13.22 -17.92
C ALA A 173 28.56 13.08 -17.23
N ASP A 174 28.94 11.86 -16.81
CA ASP A 174 30.37 11.42 -16.65
C ASP A 174 30.50 9.86 -16.69
N PRO A 175 31.49 9.23 -17.38
CA PRO A 175 31.62 7.77 -17.49
C PRO A 175 32.68 7.20 -16.54
N ASP A 176 32.47 7.31 -15.23
CA ASP A 176 32.97 6.46 -14.12
C ASP A 176 32.62 7.19 -12.81
N PRO A 177 31.34 7.15 -12.37
CA PRO A 177 30.84 8.09 -11.37
C PRO A 177 31.44 7.90 -9.96
N LEU A 178 32.24 6.85 -9.70
CA LEU A 178 32.77 6.58 -8.36
C LEU A 178 34.26 6.17 -8.31
N GLY A 179 34.92 5.85 -9.43
CA GLY A 179 36.34 5.49 -9.43
C GLY A 179 36.67 4.15 -8.75
N LEU A 180 35.69 3.26 -8.60
CA LEU A 180 35.76 2.05 -7.76
C LEU A 180 36.27 0.80 -8.48
N ALA A 181 36.59 0.88 -9.77
CA ALA A 181 37.07 -0.26 -10.55
C ALA A 181 38.38 -0.90 -10.00
N SER A 182 39.12 -0.17 -9.16
CA SER A 182 40.29 -0.70 -8.45
C SER A 182 39.91 -1.48 -7.17
N VAL A 183 38.86 -1.03 -6.48
CA VAL A 183 38.31 -1.64 -5.25
C VAL A 183 37.63 -2.97 -5.57
N ASP A 184 36.89 -3.04 -6.69
CA ASP A 184 36.26 -4.29 -7.15
C ASP A 184 37.28 -5.40 -7.45
N LYS A 185 38.48 -5.03 -7.91
CA LYS A 185 39.59 -5.98 -8.13
C LYS A 185 40.20 -6.48 -6.83
N GLU A 186 40.23 -5.67 -5.78
CA GLU A 186 40.67 -6.09 -4.43
C GLU A 186 39.64 -7.01 -3.77
N ILE A 187 38.35 -6.72 -3.91
CA ILE A 187 37.25 -7.55 -3.39
C ILE A 187 37.27 -8.94 -4.04
N ALA A 188 37.47 -9.01 -5.36
CA ALA A 188 37.57 -10.29 -6.07
C ALA A 188 38.82 -11.11 -5.66
N ALA A 189 39.90 -10.45 -5.23
CA ALA A 189 41.11 -11.11 -4.75
C ALA A 189 40.99 -11.60 -3.29
N ALA A 190 40.05 -11.03 -2.51
CA ALA A 190 39.90 -11.29 -1.08
C ALA A 190 38.99 -12.49 -0.74
N ASN A 191 38.37 -13.16 -1.71
CA ASN A 191 37.40 -14.23 -1.46
C ASN A 191 37.88 -15.63 -1.94
N PRO A 192 38.79 -16.31 -1.22
CA PRO A 192 39.30 -17.63 -1.62
C PRO A 192 38.44 -18.83 -1.18
N ASN A 193 37.32 -18.63 -0.48
CA ASN A 193 36.55 -19.74 0.10
C ASN A 193 35.17 -19.91 -0.58
N SER A 194 35.17 -20.47 -1.78
CA SER A 194 33.95 -20.99 -2.42
C SER A 194 33.74 -22.49 -2.21
N ASP A 195 34.53 -23.18 -1.38
CA ASP A 195 34.38 -24.62 -1.16
C ASP A 195 34.43 -25.00 0.33
N SER A 196 33.48 -25.84 0.73
CA SER A 196 33.27 -26.51 2.03
C SER A 196 32.44 -25.78 3.09
N ALA A 197 31.11 -25.79 2.89
CA ALA A 197 30.16 -25.61 3.99
C ALA A 197 30.19 -26.83 4.93
N SER A 198 30.92 -26.72 6.03
CA SER A 198 30.67 -27.49 7.25
C SER A 198 29.84 -26.61 8.17
N SER A 199 28.65 -27.05 8.58
CA SER A 199 27.75 -26.27 9.44
C SER A 199 28.46 -25.86 10.75
N PRO A 200 28.60 -24.55 11.05
CA PRO A 200 29.07 -24.10 12.36
C PRO A 200 28.02 -24.42 13.42
N SER A 201 28.45 -24.72 14.65
CA SER A 201 27.54 -24.78 15.79
C SER A 201 26.90 -23.41 16.04
N ASP A 202 25.63 -23.39 16.49
CA ASP A 202 24.81 -22.19 16.73
C ASP A 202 25.55 -21.02 17.40
N ALA A 203 26.48 -21.28 18.34
CA ALA A 203 27.23 -20.22 19.03
C ALA A 203 28.21 -19.44 18.13
N ALA A 204 28.81 -20.09 17.12
CA ALA A 204 29.73 -19.43 16.19
C ALA A 204 28.94 -18.60 15.15
N PHE A 205 27.80 -19.11 14.71
CA PHE A 205 26.87 -18.38 13.85
C PHE A 205 26.26 -17.17 14.58
N GLN A 206 25.93 -17.31 15.87
CA GLN A 206 25.45 -16.20 16.70
C GLN A 206 26.51 -15.11 16.88
N ALA A 207 27.76 -15.49 17.17
CA ALA A 207 28.87 -14.54 17.34
C ALA A 207 29.26 -13.86 16.00
N GLU A 208 29.08 -14.55 14.87
CA GLU A 208 29.29 -13.99 13.54
C GLU A 208 28.16 -13.04 13.14
N LEU A 209 26.91 -13.32 13.51
CA LEU A 209 25.78 -12.39 13.39
C LEU A 209 25.97 -11.15 14.26
N GLU A 210 26.37 -11.31 15.52
CA GLU A 210 26.67 -10.20 16.45
C GLU A 210 27.86 -9.36 15.97
N ALA A 211 28.86 -9.98 15.31
CA ALA A 211 29.98 -9.27 14.71
C ALA A 211 29.63 -8.58 13.37
N MET A 212 28.50 -8.95 12.75
CA MET A 212 27.93 -8.33 11.55
C MET A 212 26.87 -7.26 11.87
N GLU A 213 26.50 -7.04 13.14
CA GLU A 213 25.63 -5.93 13.53
C GLU A 213 26.35 -4.59 13.27
N PRO A 214 25.87 -3.76 12.34
CA PRO A 214 26.60 -2.56 11.95
C PRO A 214 26.59 -1.52 13.08
N GLU A 215 27.71 -0.80 13.23
CA GLU A 215 27.99 0.21 14.28
C GLU A 215 26.95 1.35 14.41
N ASN A 216 25.94 1.40 13.53
CA ASN A 216 24.93 2.45 13.44
C ASN A 216 23.53 2.05 13.97
N TRP A 217 23.37 0.89 14.59
CA TRP A 217 22.11 0.51 15.24
C TRP A 217 21.97 1.25 16.56
N VAL A 218 20.94 2.07 16.65
CA VAL A 218 20.65 2.88 17.84
C VAL A 218 19.19 2.75 18.20
N PRO A 219 18.84 2.74 19.49
CA PRO A 219 17.44 2.75 19.90
C PRO A 219 16.71 3.97 19.32
N PRO A 220 15.49 3.81 18.76
CA PRO A 220 14.70 4.93 18.27
C PRO A 220 14.48 6.03 19.31
N ALA A 221 14.32 5.66 20.59
CA ALA A 221 14.19 6.64 21.67
C ALA A 221 15.39 7.60 21.75
N GLN A 222 16.60 7.11 21.50
CA GLN A 222 17.80 7.95 21.50
C GLN A 222 17.77 8.94 20.34
N THR A 223 17.45 8.47 19.13
CA THR A 223 17.35 9.32 17.93
C THR A 223 16.27 10.40 18.09
N LEU A 224 15.13 10.06 18.68
CA LEU A 224 14.05 11.01 18.97
C LEU A 224 14.49 12.06 20.01
N ALA A 225 15.20 11.64 21.06
CA ALA A 225 15.73 12.54 22.08
C ALA A 225 16.77 13.52 21.51
N GLU A 226 17.70 13.05 20.68
CA GLU A 226 18.71 13.88 20.01
C GLU A 226 18.08 14.97 19.12
N GLN A 227 16.89 14.69 18.58
CA GLN A 227 16.14 15.60 17.71
C GLN A 227 15.08 16.42 18.46
N ASN A 228 15.10 16.39 19.80
CA ASN A 228 14.17 17.09 20.68
C ASN A 228 12.69 16.78 20.42
N ILE A 229 12.39 15.54 20.02
CA ILE A 229 11.00 15.07 19.90
C ILE A 229 10.55 14.57 21.27
N PRO A 230 9.45 15.09 21.83
CA PRO A 230 8.99 14.70 23.14
C PRO A 230 8.49 13.25 23.13
N LEU A 231 9.00 12.45 24.06
CA LEU A 231 8.54 11.08 24.32
C LEU A 231 8.04 11.03 25.76
N LEU A 232 6.73 10.86 25.95
CA LEU A 232 6.11 10.87 27.28
C LEU A 232 6.01 9.45 27.84
N PRO A 233 6.35 9.22 29.12
CA PRO A 233 6.10 7.93 29.76
C PRO A 233 4.61 7.57 29.72
N PRO A 234 4.22 6.28 29.55
CA PRO A 234 2.82 5.87 29.49
C PRO A 234 1.98 6.32 30.71
N ALA A 235 2.62 6.48 31.87
CA ALA A 235 1.98 6.95 33.11
C ALA A 235 1.59 8.44 33.08
N GLU A 236 2.19 9.24 32.19
CA GLU A 236 1.92 10.67 32.03
C GLU A 236 0.87 10.94 30.93
N ILE A 237 0.42 9.90 30.22
CA ILE A 237 -0.51 9.99 29.10
C ILE A 237 -1.92 9.62 29.55
N THR A 238 -2.83 10.59 29.46
CA THR A 238 -4.25 10.37 29.73
C THR A 238 -4.96 9.81 28.50
N ASP A 239 -6.11 9.15 28.68
CA ASP A 239 -6.90 8.59 27.58
C ASP A 239 -7.28 9.64 26.52
N GLU A 240 -7.53 10.89 26.94
CA GLU A 240 -7.88 11.98 26.01
C GLU A 240 -6.70 12.43 25.14
N THR A 241 -5.47 12.27 25.63
CA THR A 241 -4.24 12.69 24.94
C THR A 241 -3.52 11.56 24.23
N LEU A 242 -3.86 10.30 24.53
CA LEU A 242 -3.16 9.11 24.05
C LEU A 242 -3.16 9.02 22.53
N VAL A 243 -4.34 9.13 21.92
CA VAL A 243 -4.51 9.00 20.46
C VAL A 243 -3.62 9.99 19.69
N PRO A 244 -3.69 11.32 19.91
CA PRO A 244 -2.83 12.25 19.17
C PRO A 244 -1.34 12.04 19.44
N ILE A 245 -0.93 11.72 20.68
CA ILE A 245 0.47 11.46 21.03
C ILE A 245 0.99 10.21 20.30
N LEU A 246 0.21 9.13 20.28
CA LEU A 246 0.56 7.89 19.60
C LEU A 246 0.71 8.11 18.09
N TRP A 247 -0.22 8.82 17.46
CA TRP A 247 -0.14 9.10 16.03
C TRP A 247 1.02 10.02 15.67
N GLU A 248 1.32 11.03 16.49
CA GLU A 248 2.51 11.87 16.31
C GLU A 248 3.80 11.05 16.40
N LEU A 249 3.90 10.13 17.36
CA LEU A 249 5.02 9.21 17.50
C LEU A 249 5.18 8.33 16.24
N LEU A 250 4.09 7.69 15.78
CA LEU A 250 4.11 6.82 14.59
C LEU A 250 4.57 7.55 13.33
N HIS A 251 4.11 8.78 13.10
CA HIS A 251 4.58 9.60 11.97
C HIS A 251 6.05 9.97 12.11
N ASN A 252 6.50 10.32 13.32
CA ASN A 252 7.91 10.61 13.56
C ASN A 252 8.80 9.38 13.32
N LEU A 253 8.36 8.19 13.72
CA LEU A 253 9.08 6.95 13.43
C LEU A 253 9.18 6.70 11.92
N ALA A 254 8.08 6.86 11.19
CA ALA A 254 8.05 6.66 9.75
C ALA A 254 8.95 7.63 8.97
N LEU A 255 9.05 8.90 9.41
CA LEU A 255 10.01 9.87 8.85
C LEU A 255 11.46 9.38 8.94
N ARG A 256 11.76 8.53 9.93
CA ARG A 256 13.08 7.96 10.21
C ARG A 256 13.23 6.54 9.63
N GLY A 257 12.25 6.10 8.84
CA GLY A 257 12.26 4.79 8.20
C GLY A 257 11.88 3.65 9.13
N PHE A 258 11.23 3.91 10.27
CA PHE A 258 10.69 2.90 11.17
C PHE A 258 9.18 2.78 10.99
N TYR A 259 8.73 1.61 10.57
CA TYR A 259 7.34 1.30 10.27
C TYR A 259 6.88 0.19 11.21
N VAL A 260 5.61 0.24 11.61
CA VAL A 260 5.00 -0.78 12.47
C VAL A 260 4.01 -1.59 11.65
N LEU A 261 3.84 -2.87 11.99
CA LEU A 261 2.94 -3.79 11.31
C LEU A 261 2.11 -4.58 12.33
N HIS A 262 0.93 -5.03 11.91
CA HIS A 262 0.05 -5.94 12.66
C HIS A 262 -0.27 -5.46 14.09
N THR A 263 -0.73 -4.22 14.21
CA THR A 263 -1.01 -3.57 15.51
C THR A 263 -2.48 -3.58 15.90
N ASP A 264 -3.36 -3.98 14.98
CA ASP A 264 -4.82 -3.98 15.16
C ASP A 264 -5.33 -4.79 16.36
N HIS A 265 -4.59 -5.83 16.77
CA HIS A 265 -4.97 -6.65 17.93
C HIS A 265 -4.70 -5.96 19.28
N LEU A 266 -3.98 -4.84 19.29
CA LEU A 266 -3.65 -4.04 20.48
C LEU A 266 -4.53 -2.80 20.55
N THR A 267 -4.93 -2.42 21.77
CA THR A 267 -5.49 -1.09 22.05
C THR A 267 -4.44 0.00 21.89
N ASP A 268 -4.85 1.27 21.73
CA ASP A 268 -3.90 2.39 21.64
C ASP A 268 -2.94 2.46 22.83
N ARG A 269 -3.44 2.07 24.00
CA ARG A 269 -2.69 2.07 25.25
C ARG A 269 -1.67 0.95 25.28
N GLU A 270 -2.06 -0.25 24.83
CA GLU A 270 -1.16 -1.40 24.72
C GLU A 270 -0.11 -1.16 23.63
N LEU A 271 -0.49 -0.63 22.46
CA LEU A 271 0.47 -0.31 21.40
C LEU A 271 1.50 0.73 21.87
N TYR A 272 1.05 1.81 22.51
CA TYR A 272 1.98 2.81 23.05
C TYR A 272 2.90 2.22 24.11
N ALA A 273 2.36 1.38 25.00
CA ALA A 273 3.15 0.71 26.04
C ALA A 273 4.20 -0.23 25.45
N GLU A 274 3.84 -1.07 24.47
CA GLU A 274 4.78 -1.99 23.81
C GLU A 274 5.85 -1.26 23.00
N LEU A 275 5.48 -0.20 22.28
CA LEU A 275 6.45 0.70 21.63
C LEU A 275 7.40 1.30 22.66
N TRP A 276 6.85 1.86 23.73
CA TRP A 276 7.64 2.46 24.80
C TRP A 276 8.58 1.45 25.44
N GLU A 277 8.09 0.25 25.78
CA GLU A 277 8.80 -0.81 26.49
C GLU A 277 9.92 -1.44 25.67
N ARG A 278 9.61 -1.80 24.42
CA ARG A 278 10.49 -2.61 23.56
C ARG A 278 10.84 -1.89 22.27
N GLY A 279 9.84 -1.54 21.45
CA GLY A 279 10.07 -1.06 20.08
C GLY A 279 11.00 0.16 19.96
N LEU A 280 11.00 1.05 20.96
CA LEU A 280 11.86 2.24 21.01
C LEU A 280 13.20 2.03 21.75
N ARG A 281 13.34 0.92 22.48
CA ARG A 281 14.53 0.60 23.30
C ARG A 281 15.46 -0.39 22.63
N ASP A 282 14.92 -1.26 21.80
CA ASP A 282 15.72 -2.24 21.05
C ASP A 282 16.50 -1.52 19.95
N PRO A 283 17.81 -1.81 19.80
CA PRO A 283 18.61 -1.25 18.72
C PRO A 283 18.00 -1.60 17.37
N CYS A 284 17.85 -0.60 16.50
CA CYS A 284 17.39 -0.84 15.14
C CYS A 284 18.07 0.10 14.15
N HIS A 285 17.99 -0.26 12.87
CA HIS A 285 18.50 0.57 11.79
C HIS A 285 17.43 1.57 11.36
N LEU A 286 17.73 2.86 11.42
CA LEU A 286 16.82 3.93 10.99
C LEU A 286 17.33 4.57 9.69
N PRO A 287 17.01 4.01 8.52
CA PRO A 287 17.57 4.45 7.24
C PRO A 287 17.02 5.81 6.75
N GLY A 288 16.09 6.42 7.50
CA GLY A 288 15.33 7.58 7.02
C GLY A 288 14.35 7.21 5.91
N ARG A 289 13.85 8.23 5.20
CA ARG A 289 13.06 8.04 3.97
C ARG A 289 13.96 7.56 2.84
N ASN A 290 14.20 6.26 2.81
CA ASN A 290 14.86 5.58 1.70
C ASN A 290 13.75 4.97 0.79
N PRO A 291 13.89 4.94 -0.54
CA PRO A 291 12.99 4.20 -1.43
C PRO A 291 13.30 2.69 -1.55
N ARG A 292 14.39 2.20 -0.94
CA ARG A 292 14.85 0.81 -1.04
C ARG A 292 14.55 -0.08 0.17
N GLY A 293 14.05 0.50 1.26
CA GLY A 293 13.59 -0.25 2.42
C GLY A 293 13.48 0.60 3.68
N GLY A 294 12.83 0.02 4.68
CA GLY A 294 12.68 0.57 6.03
C GLY A 294 12.90 -0.52 7.08
N TRP A 295 12.94 -0.11 8.33
CA TRP A 295 12.80 -1.03 9.45
C TRP A 295 11.33 -1.31 9.70
N PHE A 296 10.97 -2.58 9.79
CA PHE A 296 9.60 -3.01 10.05
C PHE A 296 9.55 -3.71 11.39
N HIS A 297 8.83 -3.11 12.33
CA HIS A 297 8.58 -3.68 13.64
C HIS A 297 7.19 -4.36 13.63
N ASP A 298 7.21 -5.68 13.59
CA ASP A 298 5.99 -6.50 13.56
C ASP A 298 5.53 -6.82 14.99
N PHE A 299 4.31 -6.39 15.33
CA PHE A 299 3.73 -6.63 16.65
C PHE A 299 3.18 -8.04 16.85
N LEU A 300 3.13 -8.86 15.79
CA LEU A 300 2.96 -10.29 15.95
C LEU A 300 4.16 -10.89 16.66
N GLY A 301 5.37 -10.43 16.33
CA GLY A 301 6.65 -10.93 16.83
C GLY A 301 7.56 -11.43 15.72
N SER A 302 8.44 -12.38 16.03
CA SER A 302 9.41 -12.94 15.06
C SER A 302 8.92 -14.27 14.46
N TRP A 303 7.60 -14.39 14.25
CA TRP A 303 6.96 -15.58 13.69
C TRP A 303 7.22 -16.88 14.48
N GLY A 304 7.34 -16.77 15.81
CA GLY A 304 7.36 -17.93 16.71
C GLY A 304 5.98 -18.60 16.83
N GLU A 305 5.91 -19.71 17.59
CA GLU A 305 4.65 -20.45 17.80
C GLU A 305 3.54 -19.57 18.42
N ASP A 306 3.88 -18.75 19.41
CA ASP A 306 2.96 -17.79 20.03
C ASP A 306 2.50 -16.69 19.05
N ASP A 307 3.35 -16.32 18.08
CA ASP A 307 3.08 -15.26 17.10
C ASP A 307 2.18 -15.80 15.97
N MET A 308 2.42 -17.05 15.56
CA MET A 308 1.54 -17.78 14.65
C MET A 308 0.15 -17.97 15.25
N GLN A 309 0.05 -18.20 16.57
CA GLN A 309 -1.24 -18.26 17.27
C GLN A 309 -1.96 -16.91 17.25
N LYS A 310 -1.25 -15.78 17.44
CA LYS A 310 -1.83 -14.44 17.28
C LYS A 310 -2.29 -14.19 15.84
N TRP A 311 -1.48 -14.57 14.86
CA TRP A 311 -1.82 -14.44 13.44
C TRP A 311 -3.08 -15.24 13.09
N LEU A 312 -3.14 -16.53 13.48
CA LEU A 312 -4.31 -17.38 13.27
C LEU A 312 -5.56 -16.83 13.96
N ARG A 313 -5.40 -16.25 15.15
CA ARG A 313 -6.50 -15.67 15.93
C ARG A 313 -7.06 -14.41 15.27
N PHE A 314 -6.21 -13.49 14.81
CA PHE A 314 -6.63 -12.13 14.46
C PHE A 314 -6.54 -11.77 12.97
N TYR A 315 -5.64 -12.37 12.20
CA TYR A 315 -5.29 -11.92 10.84
C TYR A 315 -5.52 -12.97 9.74
N ALA A 316 -5.45 -14.25 10.08
CA ALA A 316 -5.59 -15.33 9.10
C ALA A 316 -7.01 -15.41 8.52
N THR A 317 -7.08 -15.57 7.20
CA THR A 317 -8.30 -15.92 6.47
C THR A 317 -8.78 -17.32 6.82
N ASP A 318 -10.03 -17.62 6.50
CA ASP A 318 -10.58 -18.96 6.77
C ASP A 318 -9.92 -20.05 5.90
N GLU A 319 -9.50 -19.68 4.68
CA GLU A 319 -8.71 -20.54 3.80
C GLU A 319 -7.34 -20.86 4.41
N GLU A 320 -6.63 -19.84 4.89
CA GLU A 320 -5.34 -20.01 5.55
C GLU A 320 -5.44 -20.83 6.83
N ARG A 321 -6.49 -20.62 7.63
CA ARG A 321 -6.76 -21.43 8.83
C ARG A 321 -7.06 -22.88 8.48
N ALA A 322 -7.82 -23.13 7.40
CA ALA A 322 -8.11 -24.48 6.93
C ALA A 322 -6.85 -25.18 6.39
N LYS A 323 -5.98 -24.45 5.69
CA LYS A 323 -4.68 -24.93 5.24
C LYS A 323 -3.80 -25.29 6.44
N HIS A 324 -3.71 -24.42 7.44
CA HIS A 324 -2.96 -24.67 8.67
C HIS A 324 -3.48 -25.91 9.41
N ALA A 325 -4.80 -26.09 9.52
CA ALA A 325 -5.42 -27.27 10.14
C ALA A 325 -5.04 -28.59 9.43
N LYS A 326 -4.85 -28.54 8.11
CA LYS A 326 -4.47 -29.69 7.30
C LYS A 326 -2.98 -30.01 7.43
N GLU A 327 -2.14 -28.98 7.48
CA GLU A 327 -0.68 -29.10 7.58
C GLU A 327 -0.24 -29.48 9.00
N TYR A 328 -0.94 -28.98 10.03
CA TYR A 328 -0.67 -29.22 11.44
C TYR A 328 -1.91 -29.71 12.21
N PRO A 329 -2.36 -30.97 12.01
CA PRO A 329 -3.62 -31.47 12.57
C PRO A 329 -3.64 -31.61 14.09
N LYS A 330 -2.48 -31.48 14.75
CA LYS A 330 -2.33 -31.57 16.21
C LYS A 330 -2.32 -30.19 16.87
N ASP A 331 -2.18 -29.12 16.09
CA ASP A 331 -2.10 -27.77 16.62
C ASP A 331 -3.51 -27.29 16.96
N ASN A 332 -3.63 -26.69 18.13
CA ASN A 332 -4.89 -26.11 18.56
C ASN A 332 -5.06 -24.75 17.88
N ILE A 333 -5.96 -24.67 16.89
CA ILE A 333 -6.24 -23.40 16.22
C ILE A 333 -7.15 -22.57 17.12
N PRO A 334 -6.74 -21.34 17.51
CA PRO A 334 -7.53 -20.50 18.37
C PRO A 334 -8.81 -20.08 17.63
N PRO A 335 -9.91 -19.77 18.35
CA PRO A 335 -11.09 -19.19 17.72
C PRO A 335 -10.68 -17.90 16.99
N LYS A 336 -11.23 -17.69 15.79
CA LYS A 336 -11.02 -16.46 15.04
C LYS A 336 -11.70 -15.33 15.81
N GLU A 337 -10.96 -14.25 16.04
CA GLU A 337 -11.42 -13.07 16.75
C GLU A 337 -11.11 -11.83 15.91
N LYS A 338 -12.02 -10.87 15.94
CA LYS A 338 -11.78 -9.58 15.30
C LYS A 338 -10.76 -8.80 16.15
N PRO A 339 -9.72 -8.20 15.54
CA PRO A 339 -8.84 -7.29 16.25
C PRO A 339 -9.62 -6.17 16.96
N CYS A 340 -9.11 -5.70 18.10
CA CYS A 340 -9.84 -4.70 18.90
C CYS A 340 -9.79 -3.28 18.30
N CYS A 341 -8.80 -3.02 17.43
CA CYS A 341 -8.59 -1.76 16.74
C CYS A 341 -8.44 -2.00 15.23
N ASN A 342 -8.69 -0.98 14.42
CA ASN A 342 -8.44 -1.02 12.98
C ASN A 342 -7.65 0.23 12.56
N ARG A 343 -6.35 0.18 12.83
CA ARG A 343 -5.38 1.25 12.62
C ARG A 343 -4.39 0.94 11.51
N ASP A 344 -4.13 -0.34 11.21
CA ASP A 344 -3.00 -0.76 10.38
C ASP A 344 -3.04 -0.16 8.96
N TRP A 345 -4.23 0.05 8.41
CA TRP A 345 -4.38 0.69 7.10
C TRP A 345 -4.05 2.20 7.09
N ARG A 346 -4.19 2.87 8.24
CA ARG A 346 -3.86 4.30 8.44
C ARG A 346 -2.43 4.52 8.86
N LEU A 347 -1.69 3.46 9.19
CA LEU A 347 -0.30 3.59 9.59
C LEU A 347 0.50 4.28 8.48
N PRO A 348 1.44 5.16 8.85
CA PRO A 348 2.29 5.81 7.87
C PRO A 348 3.02 4.74 7.04
N LYS A 349 2.85 4.80 5.72
CA LYS A 349 3.52 3.89 4.78
C LYS A 349 4.81 4.53 4.28
N GLY A 350 5.83 3.71 4.05
CA GLY A 350 7.06 4.18 3.43
C GLY A 350 6.89 4.46 1.94
N PRO A 351 7.87 5.13 1.30
CA PRO A 351 7.84 5.48 -0.12
C PRO A 351 8.08 4.27 -1.05
N PHE A 352 7.77 3.06 -0.60
CA PHE A 352 8.02 1.80 -1.30
C PHE A 352 6.73 1.36 -2.02
N HIS A 353 6.89 0.83 -3.24
CA HIS A 353 5.82 0.11 -3.92
C HIS A 353 5.94 -1.38 -3.56
N TRP A 354 4.86 -1.97 -3.04
CA TRP A 354 4.77 -3.39 -2.68
C TRP A 354 4.19 -4.21 -3.81
#